data_AF-A0A7I7TEW1-F1
#
_entry.id   AF-A0A7I7TEW1-F1
#
_cell.length_a   1.000
_cell.length_b   1.000
_cell.length_c   1.000
_cell.angle_alpha   90.00
_cell.angle_beta   90.00
_cell.angle_gamma   90.00
#
_symmetry.space_group_name_H-M   'P 1'
#
loop_
_entity.id
_entity.type
_entity.pdbx_description
1 polymer ?
#
loop_
_entity_poly.entity_id
_entity_poly.type
_entity_poly.pdbx_seq_one_letter_code
_entity_poly.pdbx_strand_id
1 'polypeptide(L)'
;MTVNTATEASPFHDFWLTDYCPGCNPLGHNADSRTRAATLTEPDAVTWHGGKALICDYFCVACGNQRTRADLWTAKAAGIKPPKTRKVA
;
A
#
# COMPACT_ATOMS: atom_id res chain seq x y z
N MET A 1 5.81 36.35 -16.88
CA MET A 1 6.11 35.63 -15.62
C MET A 1 5.30 34.35 -15.61
N THR A 2 5.93 33.23 -15.94
CA THR A 2 5.30 31.91 -15.93
C THR A 2 5.47 31.31 -14.53
N VAL A 3 4.36 31.06 -13.84
CA VAL A 3 4.36 30.42 -12.53
C VAL A 3 4.53 28.92 -12.75
N ASN A 4 5.72 28.40 -12.50
CA ASN A 4 5.92 26.96 -12.34
C ASN A 4 5.33 26.55 -11.00
N THR A 5 4.05 26.19 -10.99
CA THR A 5 3.48 25.43 -9.89
C THR A 5 4.08 24.04 -9.98
N ALA A 6 5.23 23.83 -9.35
CA ALA A 6 5.71 22.49 -9.09
C ALA A 6 4.66 21.83 -8.20
N THR A 7 3.84 20.95 -8.78
CA THR A 7 3.04 20.00 -8.01
C THR A 7 4.03 19.30 -7.11
N GLU A 8 3.99 19.56 -5.80
CA GLU A 8 4.79 18.80 -4.83
C GLU A 8 4.56 17.34 -5.16
N ALA A 9 5.60 16.66 -5.64
CA ALA A 9 5.55 15.22 -5.81
C ALA A 9 5.15 14.67 -4.45
N SER A 10 3.94 14.14 -4.36
CA SER A 10 3.53 13.38 -3.20
C SER A 10 4.63 12.35 -2.96
N PRO A 11 5.22 12.26 -1.76
CA PRO A 11 6.27 11.26 -1.49
C PRO A 11 5.76 9.81 -1.64
N PHE A 12 4.48 9.64 -1.98
CA PHE A 12 3.80 8.38 -2.23
C PHE A 12 3.47 8.14 -3.72
N HIS A 13 4.00 8.93 -4.67
CA HIS A 13 3.63 8.80 -6.09
C HIS A 13 4.02 7.44 -6.71
N ASP A 14 4.91 6.68 -6.07
CA ASP A 14 5.44 5.42 -6.61
C ASP A 14 5.21 4.17 -5.73
N PHE A 15 4.48 4.26 -4.60
CA PHE A 15 4.28 3.13 -3.68
C PHE A 15 2.84 3.04 -3.19
N TRP A 16 1.93 2.51 -4.02
CA TRP A 16 0.55 2.31 -3.62
C TRP A 16 0.36 0.99 -2.86
N LEU A 17 0.41 1.06 -1.53
CA LEU A 17 0.11 -0.05 -0.61
C LEU A 17 0.90 -1.34 -0.90
N THR A 18 2.15 -1.22 -1.35
CA THR A 18 2.96 -2.37 -1.77
C THR A 18 3.49 -3.22 -0.62
N ASP A 19 3.41 -4.55 -0.73
CA ASP A 19 4.03 -5.49 0.20
C ASP A 19 5.09 -6.34 -0.52
N TYR A 20 6.10 -6.81 0.19
CA TYR A 20 7.07 -7.76 -0.38
C TYR A 20 6.45 -9.17 -0.42
N CYS A 21 6.65 -9.90 -1.51
CA CYS A 21 6.23 -11.31 -1.54
C CYS A 21 7.10 -12.13 -0.57
N PRO A 22 6.54 -12.77 0.46
CA PRO A 22 7.33 -13.53 1.44
C PRO A 22 7.97 -14.79 0.84
N GLY A 23 7.43 -15.31 -0.27
CA GLY A 23 8.03 -16.44 -0.98
C GLY A 23 9.27 -16.06 -1.80
N CYS A 24 9.27 -14.89 -2.42
CA CYS A 24 10.42 -14.40 -3.20
C CYS A 24 11.41 -13.59 -2.35
N ASN A 25 10.94 -12.96 -1.28
CA ASN A 25 11.73 -12.15 -0.36
C ASN A 25 11.31 -12.43 1.10
N PRO A 26 11.83 -13.50 1.70
CA PRO A 26 11.55 -13.85 3.10
C PRO A 26 12.04 -12.81 4.10
N LEU A 27 13.04 -12.00 3.75
CA LEU A 27 13.60 -10.95 4.60
C LEU A 27 12.81 -9.63 4.52
N GLY A 28 11.89 -9.52 3.56
CA GLY A 28 11.08 -8.34 3.30
C GLY A 28 11.95 -7.08 3.11
N HIS A 29 11.72 -6.06 3.95
CA HIS A 29 12.44 -4.80 3.90
C HIS A 29 13.92 -4.89 4.28
N ASN A 30 14.35 -6.01 4.88
CA ASN A 30 15.75 -6.24 5.28
C ASN A 30 16.60 -6.86 4.16
N ALA A 31 16.00 -7.26 3.03
CA ALA A 31 16.76 -7.74 1.88
C ALA A 31 17.56 -6.59 1.23
N ASP A 32 18.56 -6.97 0.43
CA ASP A 32 19.30 -6.01 -0.38
C ASP A 32 18.35 -5.26 -1.34
N SER A 33 18.81 -4.10 -1.82
CA SER A 33 17.98 -3.19 -2.60
C SER A 33 17.43 -3.81 -3.89
N ARG A 34 18.19 -4.70 -4.54
CA ARG A 34 17.75 -5.35 -5.79
C ARG A 34 16.64 -6.35 -5.51
N THR A 35 16.81 -7.18 -4.49
CA THR A 35 15.79 -8.14 -4.05
C THR A 35 14.52 -7.42 -3.61
N ARG A 36 14.63 -6.31 -2.87
CA ARG A 36 13.48 -5.50 -2.48
C ARG A 36 12.71 -4.98 -3.68
N ALA A 37 13.40 -4.37 -4.65
CA ALA A 37 12.75 -3.84 -5.84
C ALA A 37 12.07 -4.94 -6.66
N ALA A 38 12.70 -6.11 -6.82
CA ALA A 38 12.18 -7.21 -7.63
C ALA A 38 10.98 -7.95 -7.00
N THR A 39 10.76 -7.81 -5.70
CA THR A 39 9.74 -8.59 -4.96
C THR A 39 8.62 -7.74 -4.38
N LEU A 40 8.69 -6.44 -4.61
CA LEU A 40 7.65 -5.50 -4.25
C LEU A 40 6.40 -5.79 -5.09
N THR A 41 5.27 -6.02 -4.42
CA THR A 41 4.01 -6.38 -5.06
C THR A 41 2.95 -5.36 -4.68
N GLU A 42 2.26 -4.82 -5.68
CA GLU A 42 1.04 -4.04 -5.48
C GLU A 42 -0.16 -4.98 -5.20
N PRO A 43 -1.17 -4.51 -4.46
CA PRO A 43 -2.38 -5.30 -4.26
C PRO A 43 -3.24 -5.33 -5.53
N ASP A 44 -3.82 -6.47 -5.86
CA ASP A 44 -4.80 -6.61 -6.95
C ASP A 44 -6.20 -6.13 -6.52
N ALA A 45 -6.48 -6.18 -5.22
CA ALA A 45 -7.72 -5.68 -4.65
C ALA A 45 -7.49 -5.03 -3.29
N VAL A 46 -8.24 -3.95 -3.03
CA VAL A 46 -8.25 -3.23 -1.76
C VAL A 46 -9.69 -3.09 -1.30
N THR A 47 -10.00 -3.66 -0.13
CA THR A 47 -11.33 -3.60 0.49
C THR A 47 -11.27 -2.83 1.80
N TRP A 48 -12.27 -1.97 2.02
CA TRP A 48 -12.43 -1.20 3.24
C TRP A 48 -13.86 -1.27 3.79
N HIS A 49 -14.02 -1.76 5.02
CA HIS A 49 -15.32 -1.89 5.69
C HIS A 49 -15.63 -0.74 6.66
N GLY A 50 -14.98 0.42 6.52
CA GLY A 50 -15.24 1.60 7.37
C GLY A 50 -14.42 1.65 8.67
N GLY A 51 -13.49 0.72 8.90
CA GLY A 51 -12.61 0.67 10.05
C GLY A 51 -11.29 1.44 9.90
N LYS A 52 -10.32 1.19 10.78
CA LYS A 52 -8.96 1.76 10.65
C LYS A 52 -8.10 1.01 9.62
N ALA A 53 -8.29 -0.29 9.51
CA ALA A 53 -7.50 -1.19 8.68
C ALA A 53 -8.08 -1.34 7.27
N LEU A 54 -7.21 -1.63 6.30
CA LEU A 54 -7.56 -2.08 4.96
C LEU A 54 -7.29 -3.57 4.83
N ILE A 55 -8.11 -4.24 4.04
CA ILE A 55 -7.84 -5.60 3.58
C ILE A 55 -7.29 -5.48 2.17
N CYS A 56 -6.06 -5.94 1.96
CA CYS A 56 -5.38 -5.90 0.67
C CYS A 56 -5.06 -7.33 0.23
N ASP A 57 -5.47 -7.67 -0.98
CA ASP A 57 -5.14 -8.95 -1.62
C ASP A 57 -4.01 -8.75 -2.61
N TYR A 58 -2.99 -9.60 -2.56
CA TYR A 58 -1.80 -9.53 -3.42
C TYR A 58 -1.58 -10.87 -4.12
N PHE A 59 -1.28 -10.79 -5.41
CA PHE A 59 -0.77 -11.90 -6.22
C PHE A 59 0.67 -11.64 -6.64
N CYS A 60 1.56 -12.58 -6.36
CA CYS A 60 2.92 -12.52 -6.89
C CYS A 60 2.99 -13.19 -8.25
N VAL A 61 3.21 -12.42 -9.32
CA VAL A 61 3.39 -12.96 -10.68
C VAL A 61 4.65 -13.82 -10.84
N ALA A 62 5.64 -13.67 -9.96
CA ALA A 62 6.90 -14.40 -10.04
C ALA A 62 6.80 -15.83 -9.49
N CYS A 63 6.09 -16.03 -8.37
CA CYS A 63 5.97 -17.34 -7.72
C CYS A 63 4.54 -17.88 -7.60
N GLY A 64 3.54 -17.10 -8.01
CA GLY A 64 2.13 -17.48 -7.96
C GLY A 64 1.46 -17.36 -6.58
N ASN A 65 2.19 -16.95 -5.54
CA ASN A 65 1.62 -16.86 -4.19
C ASN A 65 0.55 -15.77 -4.10
N GLN A 66 -0.63 -16.15 -3.59
CA GLN A 66 -1.71 -15.25 -3.21
C GLN A 66 -1.71 -15.04 -1.70
N ARG A 67 -1.91 -13.79 -1.26
CA ARG A 67 -1.97 -13.44 0.16
C ARG A 67 -2.94 -12.30 0.42
N THR A 68 -3.63 -12.36 1.55
CA THR A 68 -4.48 -11.30 2.06
C THR A 68 -3.84 -10.70 3.31
N ARG A 69 -3.74 -9.37 3.38
CA ARG A 69 -3.21 -8.63 4.54
C ARG A 69 -4.24 -7.65 5.05
N ALA A 70 -4.63 -7.80 6.32
CA ALA A 70 -5.51 -6.88 7.03
C ALA A 70 -4.77 -6.03 8.09
N ASP A 71 -3.47 -6.27 8.25
CA ASP A 71 -2.62 -5.75 9.32
C ASP A 71 -1.61 -4.71 8.82
N LEU A 72 -1.31 -4.70 7.52
CA LEU A 72 -0.23 -3.89 6.95
C LEU A 72 -0.64 -2.44 6.70
N TRP A 73 -1.86 -2.20 6.23
CA TRP A 73 -2.30 -0.89 5.76
C TRP A 73 -3.52 -0.38 6.50
N THR A 74 -3.58 0.95 6.58
CA THR A 74 -4.69 1.67 7.20
C THR A 74 -5.46 2.46 6.16
N ALA A 75 -6.72 2.77 6.44
CA ALA A 75 -7.53 3.64 5.59
C ALA A 75 -6.81 4.96 5.28
N LYS A 76 -6.12 5.52 6.27
CA LYS A 76 -5.29 6.72 6.12
C LYS A 76 -4.15 6.52 5.10
N ALA A 77 -3.51 5.35 5.06
CA ALA A 77 -2.46 5.05 4.10
C ALA A 77 -2.98 5.03 2.64
N ALA A 78 -4.25 4.66 2.43
CA ALA A 78 -4.92 4.79 1.14
C ALA A 78 -5.52 6.19 0.87
N GLY A 79 -5.19 7.20 1.68
CA GLY A 79 -5.76 8.54 1.55
C GLY A 79 -7.25 8.63 1.93
N ILE A 80 -7.83 7.56 2.47
CA ILE A 80 -9.23 7.52 2.89
C ILE A 80 -9.37 8.24 4.22
N LYS A 81 -10.17 9.32 4.22
CA LYS A 81 -10.54 10.04 5.44
C LYS A 81 -11.81 9.39 6.00
N PRO A 82 -11.79 8.82 7.22
CA PRO A 82 -13.01 8.31 7.82
C PRO A 82 -14.05 9.44 7.89
N PRO A 83 -15.34 9.15 7.64
CA PRO A 83 -16.38 10.17 7.74
C PRO A 83 -16.30 10.80 9.12
N LYS A 84 -16.35 12.14 9.17
CA LYS A 84 -16.43 12.86 10.45
C LYS A 84 -17.62 12.27 11.20
N THR A 85 -17.36 11.59 12.33
CA THR A 85 -18.43 11.16 13.22
C THR A 85 -19.22 12.40 13.56
N ARG A 86 -20.47 12.49 13.08
CA ARG A 86 -21.41 13.46 13.64
C ARG A 86 -21.52 13.08 15.11
N LYS A 87 -21.06 13.97 16.00
CA LYS A 87 -21.44 13.86 17.42
C LYS A 87 -22.97 13.89 17.41
N VAL A 88 -23.59 12.76 17.67
CA VAL A 88 -25.01 12.75 18.02
C VAL A 88 -25.06 13.39 19.39
N ALA A 89 -25.64 14.59 19.44
CA ALA A 89 -25.85 15.35 20.66
C ALA A 89 -26.88 14.67 21.55
#